data_AF-A0AAU9KN28-F1
#
_entry.id   AF-A0AAU9KN28-F1
#
_cell.length_a   1.000
_cell.length_b   1.000
_cell.length_c   1.000
_cell.angle_alpha   90.00
_cell.angle_beta   90.00
_cell.angle_gamma   90.00
#
_symmetry.space_group_name_H-M   'P 1'
#
loop_
_entity.id
_entity.type
_entity.pdbx_description
1 polymer ?
#
loop_
_entity_poly.entity_id
_entity_poly.type
_entity_poly.pdbx_seq_one_letter_code
_entity_poly.pdbx_strand_id
1 'polypeptide(L)'
;MSDDATRAEVAAKLRAVQPKDVATGGRTLLRWDTARWQQFERTPQYTTRVKSAPILPIRAPLSSIYEIHLSARKNYTPSALMEKLIADTRSGSVVDVGLVIDATGSNTFFHDVKEWDDWDVQYVKLQVDTLGEEEKNCDAYNDQIAEAFCKTVKSHLESDRKDMDVAVFGTDGYNLVGFLVVSFLVEECGLNLDAAVNEFAASTPPGLYSRHFLVRLYRKYFSTLPSESIQLVVPAPPRWENDETRKRKSESSVGNEVVTEEDRSKKFVRKKKAAASSTPPAKDVAASNGRGSLLSSLSTAPVYKPPMYIPPDRQEQRPAKRRKIRSWVDEVKPLTYGETLSSLSEEHQKLVMSLEKLTGIEGFPGCETIPFTATHVAEGAYKRKGGLTKAYLVTWRARGRRCLLYVTADGTYVVSRDMTFTKVKMKFPRRRAPNEFQVNTLIDGLIVEDQDHDTRVARYLAFDIIFLEGTPIWQKKLEKRLQCLQNEIIVPRKNDKSFDYTTEPFRVRMKDHFRLAKTEYMLTKFSKSVTHEVDGVIYTPTEAPYNLGGFECKEPIFKFVASEGGGIPGLDGSISEQRLLQYINSIPK
;
A
#
# COMPACT_ATOMS: atom_id res chain seq x y z
N MET A 1 44.16 -1.06 15.93
CA MET A 1 43.08 -2.03 16.17
C MET A 1 42.28 -2.12 14.88
N SER A 2 42.04 -3.30 14.31
CA SER A 2 41.46 -3.40 12.96
C SER A 2 40.00 -2.94 12.90
N ASP A 3 39.59 -2.42 11.73
CA ASP A 3 38.25 -1.90 11.42
C ASP A 3 37.10 -2.88 11.69
N ASP A 4 37.38 -4.18 11.76
CA ASP A 4 36.39 -5.21 12.08
C ASP A 4 36.01 -5.23 13.57
N ALA A 5 36.93 -4.87 14.47
CA ALA A 5 36.65 -4.77 15.90
C ALA A 5 35.71 -3.59 16.20
N THR A 6 35.92 -2.45 15.52
CA THR A 6 35.10 -1.24 15.64
C THR A 6 33.73 -1.41 14.99
N ARG A 7 33.62 -2.15 13.87
CA ARG A 7 32.34 -2.53 13.24
C ARG A 7 31.51 -3.49 14.09
N ALA A 8 32.15 -4.47 14.73
CA ALA A 8 31.48 -5.40 15.63
C ALA A 8 30.94 -4.70 16.88
N GLU A 9 31.66 -3.71 17.40
CA GLU A 9 31.26 -2.91 18.57
C GLU A 9 30.06 -2.00 18.27
N VAL A 10 30.01 -1.38 17.08
CA VAL A 10 28.86 -0.56 16.65
C VAL A 10 27.62 -1.43 16.35
N ALA A 11 27.80 -2.61 15.75
CA ALA A 11 26.72 -3.57 15.53
C ALA A 11 26.19 -4.15 16.86
N ALA A 12 27.05 -4.35 17.86
CA ALA A 12 26.65 -4.76 19.22
C ALA A 12 25.88 -3.64 19.95
N LYS A 13 26.29 -2.38 19.81
CA LYS A 13 25.60 -1.22 20.38
C LYS A 13 24.23 -0.96 19.74
N LEU A 14 24.07 -1.23 18.44
CA LEU A 14 22.77 -1.19 17.76
C LEU A 14 21.84 -2.38 18.13
N ARG A 15 22.40 -3.53 18.53
CA ARG A 15 21.63 -4.69 19.03
C ARG A 15 21.12 -4.52 20.48
N ALA A 16 21.72 -3.61 21.25
CA ALA A 16 21.39 -3.41 22.66
C ALA A 16 20.23 -2.42 22.92
N VAL A 17 19.71 -1.75 21.89
CA VAL A 17 18.61 -0.79 22.04
C VAL A 17 17.32 -1.45 21.55
N GLN A 18 16.64 -2.17 22.46
CA GLN A 18 15.22 -2.50 22.28
C GLN A 18 14.38 -1.32 22.78
N PRO A 19 13.64 -0.61 21.91
CA PRO A 19 12.63 0.34 22.34
C PRO A 19 11.39 -0.44 22.80
N LYS A 20 10.94 -0.18 24.02
CA LYS A 20 9.69 -0.72 24.58
C LYS A 20 8.50 -0.28 23.73
N ASP A 21 7.62 -1.23 23.46
CA ASP A 21 6.38 -1.04 22.71
C ASP A 21 5.49 0.04 23.35
N VAL A 22 5.20 1.08 22.58
CA VAL A 22 4.10 2.01 22.85
C VAL A 22 3.15 1.92 21.66
N ALA A 23 1.99 1.31 21.93
CA ALA A 23 0.94 1.07 20.95
C ALA A 23 0.24 2.38 20.55
N THR A 24 0.59 2.92 19.40
CA THR A 24 -0.24 3.88 18.65
C THR A 24 -0.72 3.19 17.38
N GLY A 25 -2.04 3.15 17.16
CA GLY A 25 -2.76 2.31 16.17
C GLY A 25 -2.52 2.58 14.68
N GLY A 26 -1.29 2.88 14.25
CA GLY A 26 -0.87 2.89 12.86
C GLY A 26 -0.37 1.52 12.40
N ARG A 27 -0.47 1.24 11.09
CA ARG A 27 0.13 0.03 10.49
C ARG A 27 1.66 0.10 10.63
N THR A 28 2.28 -0.93 11.17
CA THR A 28 3.73 -1.00 11.37
C THR A 28 4.41 -1.46 10.07
N LEU A 29 5.52 -0.85 9.66
CA LEU A 29 6.27 -1.36 8.51
C LEU A 29 6.96 -2.67 8.86
N LEU A 30 7.16 -3.52 7.85
CA LEU A 30 7.87 -4.78 7.97
C LEU A 30 9.35 -4.51 8.30
N ARG A 31 9.78 -4.89 9.51
CA ARG A 31 11.16 -4.74 9.99
C ARG A 31 11.83 -6.10 10.07
N TRP A 32 12.40 -6.53 8.96
CA TRP A 32 13.20 -7.75 8.88
C TRP A 32 14.69 -7.42 8.87
N ASP A 33 15.49 -8.28 9.49
CA ASP A 33 16.93 -8.22 9.37
C ASP A 33 17.38 -8.71 7.97
N THR A 34 18.66 -8.51 7.65
CA THR A 34 19.21 -8.90 6.35
C THR A 34 19.04 -10.39 6.06
N ALA A 35 19.15 -11.24 7.08
CA ALA A 35 19.04 -12.69 6.95
C ALA A 35 17.60 -13.11 6.59
N ARG A 36 16.60 -12.48 7.17
CA ARG A 36 15.18 -12.73 6.91
C ARG A 36 14.74 -12.19 5.56
N TRP A 37 15.27 -11.05 5.11
CA TRP A 37 15.07 -10.57 3.74
C TRP A 37 15.65 -11.52 2.69
N GLN A 38 16.85 -12.07 2.92
CA GLN A 38 17.45 -13.06 2.03
C GLN A 38 16.64 -14.36 1.99
N GLN A 39 16.18 -14.86 3.15
CA GLN A 39 15.30 -16.02 3.25
C GLN A 39 13.98 -15.78 2.50
N PHE A 40 13.37 -14.61 2.69
CA PHE A 40 12.16 -14.23 1.96
C PHE A 40 12.39 -14.26 0.45
N GLU A 41 13.47 -13.65 -0.05
CA GLU A 41 13.76 -13.61 -1.48
C GLU A 41 13.96 -15.00 -2.10
N ARG A 42 14.57 -15.94 -1.35
CA ARG A 42 14.75 -17.34 -1.78
C ARG A 42 13.45 -18.15 -1.73
N THR A 43 12.49 -17.75 -0.91
CA THR A 43 11.22 -18.46 -0.76
C THR A 43 10.43 -18.39 -2.08
N PRO A 44 9.92 -19.52 -2.61
CA PRO A 44 9.10 -19.53 -3.82
C PRO A 44 7.94 -18.54 -3.71
N GLN A 45 7.61 -17.85 -4.80
CA GLN A 45 6.50 -16.88 -4.82
C GLN A 45 5.15 -17.54 -4.58
N TYR A 46 4.92 -18.71 -5.18
CA TYR A 46 3.77 -19.56 -4.91
C TYR A 46 4.19 -20.99 -5.20
N THR A 47 3.38 -21.92 -4.74
CA THR A 47 3.59 -23.36 -4.94
C THR A 47 2.52 -23.91 -5.87
N THR A 48 2.13 -25.17 -5.73
CA THR A 48 1.03 -25.73 -6.51
C THR A 48 -0.25 -25.76 -5.69
N ARG A 49 -1.39 -25.74 -6.38
CA ARG A 49 -2.71 -25.88 -5.76
C ARG A 49 -2.79 -27.23 -5.03
N VAL A 50 -3.31 -27.21 -3.81
CA VAL A 50 -3.56 -28.41 -3.00
C VAL A 50 -4.58 -29.31 -3.72
N LYS A 51 -4.38 -30.64 -3.69
CA LYS A 51 -5.16 -31.56 -4.52
C LYS A 51 -6.63 -31.66 -4.06
N SER A 52 -6.85 -31.74 -2.76
CA SER A 52 -8.15 -31.94 -2.12
C SER A 52 -8.85 -30.65 -1.73
N ALA A 53 -8.24 -29.48 -1.94
CA ALA A 53 -8.83 -28.17 -1.63
C ALA A 53 -8.39 -27.10 -2.64
N PRO A 54 -9.25 -26.13 -3.01
CA PRO A 54 -8.89 -25.05 -3.93
C PRO A 54 -8.02 -23.99 -3.23
N ILE A 55 -6.91 -24.42 -2.62
CA ILE A 55 -6.03 -23.57 -1.82
C ILE A 55 -4.67 -23.52 -2.52
N LEU A 56 -4.17 -22.31 -2.73
CA LEU A 56 -2.84 -22.02 -3.26
C LEU A 56 -1.99 -21.34 -2.18
N PRO A 57 -0.97 -22.01 -1.65
CA PRO A 57 0.03 -21.35 -0.80
C PRO A 57 0.85 -20.36 -1.62
N ILE A 58 0.87 -19.11 -1.16
CA ILE A 58 1.68 -18.02 -1.74
C ILE A 58 2.61 -17.43 -0.67
N ARG A 59 3.74 -16.91 -1.11
CA ARG A 59 4.57 -16.02 -0.30
C ARG A 59 3.85 -14.68 -0.20
N ALA A 60 3.96 -14.00 0.93
CA ALA A 60 3.33 -12.69 1.12
C ALA A 60 3.77 -11.72 0.00
N PRO A 61 2.84 -11.20 -0.82
CA PRO A 61 3.15 -10.13 -1.75
C PRO A 61 3.61 -8.90 -0.97
N LEU A 62 4.54 -8.13 -1.55
CA LEU A 62 5.11 -6.96 -0.90
C LEU A 62 4.92 -5.73 -1.78
N SER A 63 4.56 -4.62 -1.14
CA SER A 63 4.58 -3.30 -1.77
C SER A 63 5.97 -2.99 -2.30
N SER A 64 6.02 -2.22 -3.39
CA SER A 64 7.25 -1.75 -4.01
C SER A 64 8.17 -0.98 -3.05
N ILE A 65 7.66 -0.48 -1.92
CA ILE A 65 8.49 0.12 -0.86
C ILE A 65 9.56 -0.84 -0.32
N TYR A 66 9.30 -2.15 -0.36
CA TYR A 66 10.21 -3.18 0.16
C TYR A 66 11.21 -3.70 -0.87
N GLU A 67 11.10 -3.29 -2.15
CA GLU A 67 12.03 -3.70 -3.22
C GLU A 67 13.48 -3.35 -2.90
N ILE A 68 13.71 -2.35 -2.05
CA ILE A 68 15.04 -1.95 -1.57
C ILE A 68 15.78 -3.08 -0.84
N HIS A 69 15.05 -4.04 -0.29
CA HIS A 69 15.61 -5.15 0.46
C HIS A 69 15.86 -6.39 -0.40
N LEU A 70 15.43 -6.39 -1.67
CA LEU A 70 15.53 -7.53 -2.59
C LEU A 70 16.72 -7.36 -3.54
N SER A 71 17.56 -8.39 -3.68
CA SER A 71 18.81 -8.34 -4.44
C SER A 71 18.61 -8.10 -5.94
N ALA A 72 17.50 -8.57 -6.52
CA ALA A 72 17.23 -8.45 -7.95
C ALA A 72 16.22 -7.35 -8.34
N ARG A 73 15.71 -6.56 -7.38
CA ARG A 73 14.58 -5.60 -7.59
C ARG A 73 13.42 -6.24 -8.38
N LYS A 74 13.15 -7.52 -8.10
CA LYS A 74 12.02 -8.22 -8.71
C LYS A 74 10.76 -7.79 -7.98
N ASN A 75 9.88 -7.09 -8.69
CA ASN A 75 8.60 -6.68 -8.16
C ASN A 75 7.77 -7.92 -7.84
N TYR A 76 7.26 -7.99 -6.62
CA TYR A 76 6.38 -9.05 -6.15
C TYR A 76 5.19 -8.46 -5.41
N THR A 77 4.55 -7.48 -6.05
CA THR A 77 3.30 -6.88 -5.59
C THR A 77 2.12 -7.82 -5.87
N PRO A 78 0.96 -7.63 -5.23
CA PRO A 78 -0.28 -8.32 -5.60
C PRO A 78 -0.54 -8.37 -7.12
N SER A 79 -0.42 -7.25 -7.83
CA SER A 79 -0.61 -7.20 -9.29
C SER A 79 0.42 -8.02 -10.04
N ALA A 80 1.70 -7.92 -9.65
CA ALA A 80 2.76 -8.71 -10.28
C ALA A 80 2.55 -10.23 -10.08
N LEU A 81 1.99 -10.63 -8.93
CA LEU A 81 1.59 -12.02 -8.69
C LEU A 81 0.42 -12.43 -9.60
N MET A 82 -0.64 -11.63 -9.68
CA MET A 82 -1.81 -11.94 -10.52
C MET A 82 -1.45 -12.02 -12.00
N GLU A 83 -0.67 -11.06 -12.52
CA GLU A 83 -0.15 -11.10 -13.89
C GLU A 83 0.66 -12.37 -14.15
N LYS A 84 1.47 -12.79 -13.18
CA LYS A 84 2.27 -14.00 -13.30
C LYS A 84 1.42 -15.27 -13.28
N LEU A 85 0.40 -15.36 -12.42
CA LEU A 85 -0.54 -16.47 -12.40
C LEU A 85 -1.27 -16.60 -13.75
N ILE A 86 -1.72 -15.48 -14.33
CA ILE A 86 -2.36 -15.45 -15.65
C ILE A 86 -1.37 -15.87 -16.76
N ALA A 87 -0.12 -15.43 -16.69
CA ALA A 87 0.91 -15.83 -17.64
C ALA A 87 1.17 -17.34 -17.58
N ASP A 88 1.21 -17.90 -16.37
CA ASP A 88 1.42 -19.33 -16.13
C ASP A 88 0.22 -20.19 -16.57
N THR A 89 -1.00 -19.64 -16.64
CA THR A 89 -2.16 -20.32 -17.22
C THR A 89 -1.89 -20.79 -18.66
N ARG A 90 -1.05 -20.06 -19.42
CA ARG A 90 -0.64 -20.47 -20.78
C ARG A 90 0.24 -21.72 -20.81
N SER A 91 0.85 -22.07 -19.68
CA SER A 91 1.69 -23.26 -19.50
C SER A 91 0.92 -24.49 -18.97
N GLY A 92 -0.39 -24.36 -18.73
CA GLY A 92 -1.29 -25.47 -18.39
C GLY A 92 -1.77 -25.52 -16.94
N SER A 93 -1.22 -24.71 -16.03
CA SER A 93 -1.73 -24.58 -14.66
C SER A 93 -2.79 -23.47 -14.61
N VAL A 94 -4.07 -23.84 -14.65
CA VAL A 94 -5.17 -22.87 -14.51
C VAL A 94 -5.40 -22.61 -13.02
N VAL A 95 -4.94 -21.47 -12.53
CA VAL A 95 -5.26 -20.96 -11.19
C VAL A 95 -6.05 -19.68 -11.36
N ASP A 96 -7.22 -19.61 -10.76
CA ASP A 96 -8.08 -18.43 -10.80
C ASP A 96 -8.41 -17.98 -9.37
N VAL A 97 -7.66 -17.01 -8.86
CA VAL A 97 -7.75 -16.62 -7.44
C VAL A 97 -8.95 -15.69 -7.22
N GLY A 98 -9.90 -16.09 -6.37
CA GLY A 98 -11.07 -15.28 -6.00
C GLY A 98 -11.03 -14.72 -4.57
N LEU A 99 -10.17 -15.29 -3.74
CA LEU A 99 -9.97 -14.91 -2.33
C LEU A 99 -8.49 -15.00 -1.96
N VAL A 100 -8.00 -14.01 -1.22
CA VAL A 100 -6.68 -13.99 -0.57
C VAL A 100 -6.86 -13.92 0.93
N ILE A 101 -6.27 -14.88 1.64
CA ILE A 101 -6.25 -14.96 3.10
C ILE A 101 -4.86 -14.55 3.62
N ASP A 102 -4.83 -13.46 4.38
CA ASP A 102 -3.68 -13.00 5.16
C ASP A 102 -3.71 -13.61 6.56
N ALA A 103 -2.85 -14.61 6.79
CA ALA A 103 -2.69 -15.30 8.07
C ALA A 103 -1.59 -14.70 8.96
N THR A 104 -1.08 -13.50 8.66
CA THR A 104 0.04 -12.89 9.40
C THR A 104 -0.35 -12.43 10.81
N GLY A 105 -1.63 -12.20 11.07
CA GLY A 105 -2.15 -11.87 12.40
C GLY A 105 -1.55 -10.59 13.03
N SER A 106 -0.92 -9.73 12.22
CA SER A 106 -0.22 -8.52 12.69
C SER A 106 -0.70 -7.27 11.97
N ASN A 107 -0.59 -6.11 12.60
CA ASN A 107 -0.83 -4.82 11.93
C ASN A 107 0.30 -4.40 10.99
N THR A 108 1.20 -5.34 10.66
CA THR A 108 2.31 -5.11 9.77
C THR A 108 1.81 -4.88 8.34
N PHE A 109 2.33 -3.85 7.71
CA PHE A 109 2.04 -3.50 6.33
C PHE A 109 2.89 -4.35 5.38
N PHE A 110 2.26 -5.24 4.62
CA PHE A 110 2.93 -6.01 3.55
C PHE A 110 2.74 -5.33 2.19
N HIS A 111 1.48 -5.02 1.84
CA HIS A 111 1.08 -4.35 0.60
C HIS A 111 -0.20 -3.51 0.81
N ASP A 112 -0.56 -2.69 -0.18
CA ASP A 112 -1.88 -2.05 -0.16
C ASP A 112 -2.95 -3.09 -0.48
N VAL A 113 -3.84 -3.34 0.46
CA VAL A 113 -4.94 -4.32 0.34
C VAL A 113 -5.85 -4.00 -0.86
N LYS A 114 -5.98 -2.71 -1.22
CA LYS A 114 -6.82 -2.30 -2.35
C LYS A 114 -6.29 -2.72 -3.71
N GLU A 115 -5.03 -3.12 -3.78
CA GLU A 115 -4.47 -3.66 -5.02
C GLU A 115 -5.18 -4.95 -5.44
N TRP A 116 -5.78 -5.70 -4.50
CA TRP A 116 -6.59 -6.88 -4.81
C TRP A 116 -7.95 -6.53 -5.42
N ASP A 117 -8.51 -5.36 -5.10
CA ASP A 117 -9.80 -4.89 -5.64
C ASP A 117 -9.71 -4.69 -7.17
N ASP A 118 -8.54 -4.29 -7.68
CA ASP A 118 -8.28 -4.11 -9.12
C ASP A 118 -8.36 -5.43 -9.91
N TRP A 119 -8.30 -6.58 -9.22
CA TRP A 119 -8.36 -7.93 -9.79
C TRP A 119 -9.64 -8.68 -9.41
N ASP A 120 -10.63 -7.99 -8.85
CA ASP A 120 -11.87 -8.58 -8.32
C ASP A 120 -11.65 -9.65 -7.23
N VAL A 121 -10.47 -9.65 -6.57
CA VAL A 121 -10.08 -10.63 -5.55
C VAL A 121 -10.48 -10.13 -4.16
N GLN A 122 -11.22 -10.96 -3.41
CA GLN A 122 -11.56 -10.61 -2.03
C GLN A 122 -10.34 -10.76 -1.14
N TYR A 123 -10.08 -9.78 -0.27
CA TYR A 123 -9.02 -9.87 0.74
C TYR A 123 -9.60 -10.07 2.14
N VAL A 124 -9.13 -11.11 2.85
CA VAL A 124 -9.50 -11.37 4.24
C VAL A 124 -8.24 -11.49 5.09
N LYS A 125 -8.12 -10.64 6.11
CA LYS A 125 -7.10 -10.76 7.14
C LYS A 125 -7.66 -11.51 8.33
N LEU A 126 -7.03 -12.62 8.70
CA LEU A 126 -7.41 -13.36 9.90
C LEU A 126 -7.04 -12.53 11.12
N GLN A 127 -8.06 -12.06 11.84
CA GLN A 127 -7.91 -11.40 13.13
C GLN A 127 -8.56 -12.24 14.21
N VAL A 128 -7.83 -12.43 15.31
CA VAL A 128 -8.26 -13.13 16.51
C VAL A 128 -8.10 -12.14 17.65
N ASP A 129 -9.16 -11.96 18.47
CA ASP A 129 -9.21 -10.94 19.51
C ASP A 129 -8.12 -11.15 20.55
N THR A 130 -7.28 -10.11 20.70
CA THR A 130 -6.30 -9.81 21.77
C THR A 130 -5.47 -10.95 22.35
N LEU A 131 -4.14 -10.81 22.26
CA LEU A 131 -3.16 -10.74 23.36
C LEU A 131 -1.85 -10.16 22.77
N GLY A 132 -0.94 -9.64 23.60
CA GLY A 132 0.27 -8.88 23.17
C GLY A 132 1.20 -9.64 22.21
N GLU A 133 2.22 -8.97 21.65
CA GLU A 133 3.15 -9.59 20.68
C GLU A 133 3.83 -10.87 21.21
N GLU A 134 4.07 -10.95 22.52
CA GLU A 134 4.67 -12.12 23.18
C GLU A 134 3.77 -13.36 23.16
N GLU A 135 2.45 -13.19 23.06
CA GLU A 135 1.47 -14.28 23.16
C GLU A 135 0.95 -14.77 21.79
N LYS A 136 1.33 -14.13 20.68
CA LYS A 136 1.06 -14.64 19.31
C LYS A 136 1.75 -15.98 19.02
N ASN A 137 2.74 -16.33 19.84
CA ASN A 137 3.41 -17.63 19.79
C ASN A 137 2.76 -18.70 20.68
N CYS A 138 1.60 -18.43 21.30
CA CYS A 138 0.90 -19.46 22.06
C CYS A 138 0.15 -20.45 21.15
N ASP A 139 0.09 -21.72 21.57
CA ASP A 139 -0.62 -22.77 20.84
C ASP A 139 -2.10 -22.42 20.65
N ALA A 140 -2.73 -21.78 21.65
CA ALA A 140 -4.13 -21.38 21.59
C ALA A 140 -4.42 -20.34 20.49
N TYR A 141 -3.49 -19.42 20.22
CA TYR A 141 -3.63 -18.43 19.15
C TYR A 141 -3.63 -19.08 17.77
N ASN A 142 -2.68 -20.00 17.55
CA ASN A 142 -2.60 -20.73 16.29
C ASN A 142 -3.85 -21.60 16.04
N ASP A 143 -4.43 -22.20 17.09
CA ASP A 143 -5.67 -22.95 16.97
C ASP A 143 -6.87 -22.05 16.60
N GLN A 144 -6.94 -20.85 17.16
CA GLN A 144 -7.97 -19.87 16.80
C GLN A 144 -7.82 -19.36 15.36
N ILE A 145 -6.58 -19.10 14.91
CA ILE A 145 -6.32 -18.76 13.50
C ILE A 145 -6.72 -19.94 12.59
N ALA A 146 -6.44 -21.19 12.97
CA ALA A 146 -6.86 -22.36 12.18
C ALA A 146 -8.38 -22.47 12.08
N GLU A 147 -9.12 -22.23 13.17
CA GLU A 147 -10.59 -22.21 13.15
C GLU A 147 -11.12 -21.08 12.27
N ALA A 148 -10.55 -19.86 12.38
CA ALA A 148 -10.90 -18.72 11.53
C ALA A 148 -10.61 -19.02 10.06
N PHE A 149 -9.46 -19.59 9.75
CA PHE A 149 -9.07 -20.03 8.40
C PHE A 149 -10.09 -21.02 7.83
N CYS A 150 -10.40 -22.10 8.55
CA CYS A 150 -11.38 -23.10 8.10
C CYS A 150 -12.76 -22.48 7.84
N LYS A 151 -13.21 -21.56 8.71
CA LYS A 151 -14.47 -20.84 8.53
C LYS A 151 -14.45 -19.95 7.28
N THR A 152 -13.38 -19.20 7.06
CA THR A 152 -13.24 -18.32 5.89
C THR A 152 -13.22 -19.10 4.59
N VAL A 153 -12.46 -20.20 4.52
CA VAL A 153 -12.43 -21.06 3.32
C VAL A 153 -13.81 -21.68 3.06
N LYS A 154 -14.50 -22.19 4.08
CA LYS A 154 -15.88 -22.68 3.92
C LYS A 154 -16.84 -21.64 3.37
N SER A 155 -16.82 -20.45 3.93
CA SER A 155 -17.68 -19.36 3.46
C SER A 155 -17.41 -19.01 2.00
N HIS A 156 -16.17 -19.12 1.53
CA HIS A 156 -15.81 -18.94 0.12
C HIS A 156 -16.38 -20.06 -0.76
N LEU A 157 -16.27 -21.32 -0.33
CA LEU A 157 -16.81 -22.49 -1.03
C LEU A 157 -18.34 -22.48 -1.12
N GLU A 158 -19.02 -21.74 -0.25
CA GLU A 158 -20.48 -21.55 -0.24
C GLU A 158 -20.92 -20.27 -0.97
N SER A 159 -19.97 -19.44 -1.42
CA SER A 159 -20.25 -18.15 -2.07
C SER A 159 -20.48 -18.28 -3.58
N ASP A 160 -20.87 -17.18 -4.22
CA ASP A 160 -20.96 -17.05 -5.68
C ASP A 160 -19.60 -17.25 -6.40
N ARG A 161 -18.49 -17.27 -5.64
CA ARG A 161 -17.11 -17.44 -6.13
C ARG A 161 -16.52 -18.82 -5.81
N LYS A 162 -17.37 -19.80 -5.48
CA LYS A 162 -16.96 -21.17 -5.07
C LYS A 162 -16.03 -21.91 -6.04
N ASP A 163 -16.06 -21.55 -7.32
CA ASP A 163 -15.25 -22.18 -8.37
C ASP A 163 -13.84 -21.56 -8.47
N MET A 164 -13.60 -20.44 -7.76
CA MET A 164 -12.31 -19.75 -7.73
C MET A 164 -11.42 -20.26 -6.58
N ASP A 165 -10.11 -20.21 -6.78
CA ASP A 165 -9.08 -20.60 -5.84
C ASP A 165 -8.89 -19.58 -4.70
N VAL A 166 -8.40 -20.09 -3.57
CA VAL A 166 -8.06 -19.34 -2.36
C VAL A 166 -6.55 -19.27 -2.21
N ALA A 167 -5.98 -18.09 -2.36
CA ALA A 167 -4.57 -17.86 -2.06
C ALA A 167 -4.36 -17.60 -0.55
N VAL A 168 -3.32 -18.15 0.05
CA VAL A 168 -3.03 -17.97 1.49
C VAL A 168 -1.54 -17.70 1.72
N PHE A 169 -1.23 -16.71 2.57
CA PHE A 169 0.13 -16.41 2.98
C PHE A 169 0.27 -16.18 4.47
N GLY A 170 1.47 -16.44 4.98
CA GLY A 170 1.90 -16.09 6.34
C GLY A 170 3.13 -15.18 6.30
N THR A 171 3.62 -14.82 7.49
CA THR A 171 4.78 -13.92 7.65
C THR A 171 6.09 -14.57 7.17
N ASP A 172 6.35 -15.81 7.58
CA ASP A 172 7.65 -16.47 7.44
C ASP A 172 7.56 -17.79 6.67
N GLY A 173 7.22 -17.66 5.39
CA GLY A 173 7.10 -18.80 4.47
C GLY A 173 5.90 -19.70 4.80
N TYR A 174 6.06 -21.00 4.56
CA TYR A 174 4.94 -21.93 4.44
C TYR A 174 4.63 -22.78 5.67
N ASN A 175 5.31 -22.59 6.81
CA ASN A 175 5.08 -23.42 8.00
C ASN A 175 3.74 -23.13 8.69
N LEU A 176 3.42 -21.86 8.94
CA LEU A 176 2.10 -21.49 9.46
C LEU A 176 1.00 -21.85 8.46
N VAL A 177 1.21 -21.50 7.18
CA VAL A 177 0.27 -21.84 6.10
C VAL A 177 0.01 -23.35 6.05
N GLY A 178 1.06 -24.17 6.16
CA GLY A 178 0.92 -25.63 6.20
C GLY A 178 0.14 -26.13 7.40
N PHE A 179 0.32 -25.53 8.58
CA PHE A 179 -0.48 -25.86 9.76
C PHE A 179 -1.97 -25.60 9.50
N LEU A 180 -2.31 -24.44 8.90
CA LEU A 180 -3.68 -24.08 8.56
C LEU A 180 -4.29 -25.00 7.49
N VAL A 181 -3.54 -25.25 6.41
CA VAL A 181 -3.98 -26.11 5.30
C VAL A 181 -4.16 -27.56 5.76
N VAL A 182 -3.21 -28.13 6.50
CA VAL A 182 -3.33 -29.50 7.03
C VAL A 182 -4.51 -29.60 8.01
N SER A 183 -4.72 -28.60 8.87
CA SER A 183 -5.91 -28.56 9.72
C SER A 183 -7.21 -28.55 8.92
N PHE A 184 -7.28 -27.78 7.83
CA PHE A 184 -8.45 -27.77 6.94
C PHE A 184 -8.67 -29.12 6.25
N LEU A 185 -7.61 -29.75 5.73
CA LEU A 185 -7.68 -31.06 5.08
C LEU A 185 -8.19 -32.16 6.03
N VAL A 186 -7.76 -32.13 7.29
CA VAL A 186 -8.22 -33.10 8.29
C VAL A 186 -9.64 -32.80 8.75
N GLU A 187 -9.95 -31.55 9.11
CA GLU A 187 -11.21 -31.19 9.74
C GLU A 187 -12.38 -31.08 8.76
N GLU A 188 -12.10 -30.67 7.51
CA GLU A 188 -13.14 -30.33 6.52
C GLU A 188 -13.10 -31.20 5.27
N CYS A 189 -11.93 -31.70 4.85
CA CYS A 189 -11.83 -32.67 3.76
C CYS A 189 -11.83 -34.14 4.24
N GLY A 190 -11.73 -34.38 5.55
CA GLY A 190 -11.81 -35.72 6.16
C GLY A 190 -10.61 -36.62 5.90
N LEU A 191 -9.46 -36.05 5.53
CA LEU A 191 -8.20 -36.79 5.41
C LEU A 191 -7.70 -37.22 6.80
N ASN A 192 -7.00 -38.36 6.86
CA ASN A 192 -6.18 -38.65 8.05
C ASN A 192 -4.95 -37.72 8.06
N LEU A 193 -4.31 -37.57 9.23
CA LEU A 193 -3.24 -36.57 9.38
C LEU A 193 -2.04 -36.86 8.45
N ASP A 194 -1.65 -38.12 8.32
CA ASP A 194 -0.52 -38.51 7.48
C ASP A 194 -0.76 -38.17 5.99
N ALA A 195 -1.95 -38.49 5.46
CA ALA A 195 -2.33 -38.12 4.10
C ALA A 195 -2.39 -36.61 3.90
N ALA A 196 -2.91 -35.86 4.87
CA ALA A 196 -2.97 -34.40 4.80
C ALA A 196 -1.57 -33.76 4.80
N VAL A 197 -0.66 -34.27 5.63
CA VAL A 197 0.75 -33.82 5.66
C VAL A 197 1.46 -34.16 4.35
N ASN A 198 1.28 -35.37 3.82
CA ASN A 198 1.87 -35.81 2.56
C ASN A 198 1.34 -35.01 1.37
N GLU A 199 0.05 -34.69 1.35
CA GLU A 199 -0.53 -33.87 0.29
C GLU A 199 -0.04 -32.42 0.34
N PHE A 200 0.08 -31.84 1.53
CA PHE A 200 0.72 -30.52 1.67
C PHE A 200 2.19 -30.56 1.24
N ALA A 201 2.93 -31.63 1.56
CA ALA A 201 4.31 -31.81 1.11
C ALA A 201 4.42 -31.96 -0.41
N ALA A 202 3.47 -32.63 -1.06
CA ALA A 202 3.44 -32.76 -2.51
C ALA A 202 3.15 -31.41 -3.20
N SER A 203 2.26 -30.60 -2.63
CA SER A 203 1.92 -29.28 -3.18
C SER A 203 2.97 -28.21 -2.89
N THR A 204 3.59 -28.28 -1.72
CA THR A 204 4.57 -27.29 -1.22
C THR A 204 5.83 -28.00 -0.72
N PRO A 205 6.66 -28.62 -1.58
CA PRO A 205 7.82 -29.40 -1.14
C PRO A 205 8.80 -28.55 -0.32
N PRO A 206 9.31 -29.02 0.85
CA PRO A 206 9.20 -30.37 1.41
C PRO A 206 7.99 -30.57 2.35
N GLY A 207 7.06 -29.62 2.41
CA GLY A 207 5.91 -29.60 3.33
C GLY A 207 6.21 -28.84 4.61
N LEU A 208 5.63 -29.31 5.72
CA LEU A 208 5.86 -28.77 7.05
C LEU A 208 7.20 -29.26 7.60
N TYR A 209 8.16 -28.34 7.77
CA TYR A 209 9.49 -28.61 8.32
C TYR A 209 9.70 -27.97 9.70
N SER A 210 8.63 -27.46 10.31
CA SER A 210 8.63 -26.99 11.70
C SER A 210 8.20 -28.13 12.63
N ARG A 211 9.15 -28.63 13.45
CA ARG A 211 8.86 -29.62 14.49
C ARG A 211 7.72 -29.17 15.41
N HIS A 212 7.69 -27.89 15.75
CA HIS A 212 6.64 -27.31 16.59
C HIS A 212 5.24 -27.52 15.97
N PHE A 213 5.03 -27.13 14.71
CA PHE A 213 3.73 -27.29 14.07
C PHE A 213 3.35 -28.76 13.84
N LEU A 214 4.33 -29.61 13.50
CA LEU A 214 4.11 -31.05 13.41
C LEU A 214 3.64 -31.62 14.76
N VAL A 215 4.39 -31.41 15.85
CA VAL A 215 3.99 -31.87 17.20
C VAL A 215 2.59 -31.39 17.56
N ARG A 216 2.23 -30.16 17.20
CA ARG A 216 0.88 -29.63 17.46
C ARG A 216 -0.19 -30.35 16.66
N LEU A 217 0.00 -30.58 15.37
CA LEU A 217 -0.96 -31.35 14.56
C LEU A 217 -1.13 -32.78 15.12
N TYR A 218 -0.03 -33.44 15.46
CA TYR A 218 -0.09 -34.79 16.06
C TYR A 218 -0.82 -34.77 17.41
N ARG A 219 -0.54 -33.82 18.31
CA ARG A 219 -1.25 -33.69 19.59
C ARG A 219 -2.74 -33.37 19.41
N LYS A 220 -3.07 -32.55 18.40
CA LYS A 220 -4.44 -32.11 18.12
C LYS A 220 -5.30 -33.27 17.60
N TYR A 221 -4.74 -34.14 16.77
CA TYR A 221 -5.49 -35.19 16.07
C TYR A 221 -5.24 -36.62 16.58
N PHE A 222 -4.18 -36.86 17.38
CA PHE A 222 -3.91 -38.13 18.05
C PHE A 222 -3.96 -37.98 19.57
N SER A 223 -5.09 -38.38 20.16
CA SER A 223 -5.33 -38.30 21.62
C SER A 223 -4.55 -39.34 22.44
N THR A 224 -3.90 -40.31 21.80
CA THR A 224 -3.25 -41.47 22.44
C THR A 224 -1.74 -41.34 22.58
N LEU A 225 -1.12 -40.26 22.09
CA LEU A 225 0.34 -40.10 22.13
C LEU A 225 0.82 -39.60 23.50
N PRO A 226 1.75 -40.31 24.18
CA PRO A 226 2.35 -39.84 25.43
C PRO A 226 3.15 -38.54 25.24
N SER A 227 3.03 -37.60 26.17
CA SER A 227 3.46 -36.21 26.01
C SER A 227 4.97 -36.01 25.81
N GLU A 228 5.79 -36.93 26.29
CA GLU A 228 7.27 -36.80 26.36
C GLU A 228 8.02 -37.65 25.32
N SER A 229 7.36 -38.57 24.61
CA SER A 229 8.02 -39.56 23.73
C SER A 229 7.75 -39.39 22.23
N ILE A 230 7.12 -38.29 21.79
CA ILE A 230 6.82 -38.10 20.36
C ILE A 230 8.10 -37.75 19.57
N GLN A 231 8.74 -38.77 19.00
CA GLN A 231 9.77 -38.61 17.96
C GLN A 231 9.07 -38.58 16.59
N LEU A 232 9.11 -37.41 15.93
CA LEU A 232 8.50 -37.17 14.62
C LEU A 232 9.56 -37.10 13.54
N VAL A 233 9.25 -37.64 12.36
CA VAL A 233 10.03 -37.39 11.15
C VAL A 233 9.77 -35.94 10.73
N VAL A 234 10.79 -35.10 10.85
CA VAL A 234 10.74 -33.71 10.39
C VAL A 234 11.48 -33.61 9.07
N PRO A 235 10.82 -33.19 7.97
CA PRO A 235 11.48 -32.97 6.71
C PRO A 235 12.69 -32.03 6.85
N ALA A 236 13.74 -32.29 6.08
CA ALA A 236 14.91 -31.43 6.06
C ALA A 236 14.49 -30.00 5.65
N PRO A 237 15.04 -28.94 6.29
CA PRO A 237 14.70 -27.58 5.94
C PRO A 237 14.97 -27.29 4.44
N PRO A 238 14.07 -26.56 3.77
CA PRO A 238 14.19 -26.28 2.34
C PRO A 238 15.38 -25.37 2.03
N ARG A 239 15.76 -25.29 0.74
CA ARG A 239 16.90 -24.48 0.25
C ARG A 239 16.75 -22.98 0.50
N TRP A 240 15.52 -22.50 0.73
CA TRP A 240 15.28 -21.10 1.06
C TRP A 240 15.50 -20.78 2.54
N GLU A 241 15.65 -21.78 3.42
CA GLU A 241 16.00 -21.57 4.82
C GLU A 241 17.49 -21.18 4.96
N ASN A 242 17.82 -20.31 5.92
CA ASN A 242 19.20 -19.89 6.17
C ASN A 242 20.09 -21.05 6.65
N ASP A 243 21.36 -21.08 6.24
CA ASP A 243 22.28 -22.19 6.51
C ASP A 243 22.53 -22.40 8.02
N GLU A 244 22.61 -21.33 8.82
CA GLU A 244 22.73 -21.45 10.27
C GLU A 244 21.49 -22.09 10.91
N THR A 245 20.30 -21.66 10.48
CA THR A 245 19.02 -22.22 10.93
C THR A 245 18.87 -23.66 10.48
N ARG A 246 19.34 -23.97 9.26
CA ARG A 246 19.35 -25.31 8.70
C ARG A 246 20.26 -26.24 9.47
N LYS A 247 21.47 -25.80 9.86
CA LYS A 247 22.39 -26.56 10.72
C LYS A 247 21.81 -26.83 12.10
N ARG A 248 21.28 -25.80 12.78
CA ARG A 248 20.61 -25.95 14.09
C ARG A 248 19.40 -26.89 14.03
N LYS A 249 18.58 -26.80 12.98
CA LYS A 249 17.41 -27.67 12.79
C LYS A 249 17.80 -29.09 12.38
N SER A 250 18.85 -29.28 11.58
CA SER A 250 19.35 -30.63 11.22
C SER A 250 19.99 -31.37 12.40
N GLU A 251 20.54 -30.65 13.38
CA GLU A 251 21.08 -31.25 14.61
C GLU A 251 19.98 -31.73 15.58
N SER A 252 18.72 -31.32 15.36
CA SER A 252 17.57 -31.69 16.20
C SER A 252 16.84 -32.96 15.75
N SER A 253 17.27 -33.62 14.66
CA SER A 253 16.67 -34.87 14.20
C SER A 253 17.29 -36.06 14.96
N VAL A 254 16.56 -36.58 15.94
CA VAL A 254 16.90 -37.85 16.58
C VAL A 254 15.67 -38.75 16.61
N GLY A 255 15.79 -39.91 15.95
CA GLY A 255 15.05 -41.13 16.30
C GLY A 255 14.15 -41.73 15.21
N ASN A 256 13.84 -43.02 15.38
CA ASN A 256 12.81 -43.74 14.62
C ASN A 256 11.42 -43.34 15.14
N GLU A 257 10.46 -43.23 14.22
CA GLU A 257 9.13 -42.69 14.50
C GLU A 257 8.37 -43.51 15.56
N VAL A 258 7.79 -42.84 16.56
CA VAL A 258 7.04 -43.49 17.66
C VAL A 258 5.56 -43.75 17.27
N VAL A 259 5.13 -43.26 16.11
CA VAL A 259 3.75 -43.38 15.62
C VAL A 259 3.55 -44.75 14.97
N THR A 260 2.61 -45.54 15.49
CA THR A 260 2.26 -46.87 14.96
C THR A 260 1.47 -46.75 13.65
N GLU A 261 1.50 -47.77 12.79
CA GLU A 261 0.65 -47.85 11.57
C GLU A 261 -0.86 -47.75 11.89
N GLU A 262 -1.26 -48.24 13.06
CA GLU A 262 -2.63 -48.11 13.55
C GLU A 262 -2.99 -46.66 13.88
N ASP A 263 -2.05 -45.88 14.42
CA ASP A 263 -2.27 -44.46 14.65
C ASP A 263 -2.36 -43.71 13.31
N ARG A 264 -1.48 -44.01 12.34
CA ARG A 264 -1.54 -43.39 11.00
C ARG A 264 -2.83 -43.67 10.23
N SER A 265 -3.44 -44.84 10.45
CA SER A 265 -4.66 -45.25 9.75
C SER A 265 -5.96 -44.76 10.39
N LYS A 266 -5.94 -44.28 11.65
CA LYS A 266 -7.13 -43.74 12.32
C LYS A 266 -7.59 -42.43 11.67
N LYS A 267 -8.86 -42.40 11.20
CA LYS A 267 -9.52 -41.17 10.76
C LYS A 267 -9.83 -40.28 11.95
N PHE A 268 -9.67 -38.97 11.77
CA PHE A 268 -10.09 -37.99 12.77
C PHE A 268 -11.61 -38.04 12.97
N VAL A 269 -12.04 -38.07 14.23
CA VAL A 269 -13.45 -37.92 14.62
C VAL A 269 -13.58 -36.62 15.40
N ARG A 270 -14.26 -35.63 14.81
CA ARG A 270 -14.49 -34.33 15.45
C ARG A 270 -15.29 -34.54 16.74
N LYS A 271 -14.69 -34.25 17.90
CA LYS A 271 -15.44 -34.18 19.16
C LYS A 271 -16.49 -33.07 19.00
N LYS A 272 -17.78 -33.42 18.94
CA LYS A 272 -18.86 -32.43 18.99
C LYS A 272 -18.70 -31.65 20.30
N LYS A 273 -18.37 -30.36 20.22
CA LYS A 273 -18.39 -29.45 21.37
C LYS A 273 -19.81 -29.50 21.91
N ALA A 274 -19.99 -29.95 23.15
CA ALA A 274 -21.30 -30.02 23.79
C ALA A 274 -21.89 -28.60 23.76
N ALA A 275 -22.94 -28.40 22.96
CA ALA A 275 -23.69 -27.16 22.97
C ALA A 275 -24.28 -27.01 24.37
N ALA A 276 -23.93 -25.91 25.05
CA ALA A 276 -24.61 -25.49 26.26
C ALA A 276 -26.12 -25.44 25.97
N SER A 277 -26.88 -26.10 26.83
CA SER A 277 -28.32 -26.32 26.70
C SER A 277 -29.09 -25.01 26.56
N SER A 278 -29.68 -24.77 25.39
CA SER A 278 -30.83 -23.89 25.24
C SER A 278 -32.07 -24.75 25.02
N THR A 279 -32.99 -24.66 25.97
CA THR A 279 -34.30 -25.31 26.05
C THR A 279 -35.12 -25.12 24.76
N PRO A 280 -35.86 -26.13 24.27
CA PRO A 280 -36.59 -26.05 23.00
C PRO A 280 -38.00 -25.45 23.18
N PRO A 281 -38.56 -24.80 22.14
CA PRO A 281 -40.00 -24.75 21.97
C PRO A 281 -40.49 -25.80 20.97
N ALA A 282 -41.69 -26.26 21.33
CA ALA A 282 -42.66 -27.18 20.74
C ALA A 282 -42.65 -27.49 19.22
N LYS A 283 -43.08 -28.73 18.98
CA LYS A 283 -43.45 -29.40 17.73
C LYS A 283 -44.53 -28.64 16.95
N ASP A 284 -44.48 -28.77 15.62
CA ASP A 284 -45.67 -28.94 14.80
C ASP A 284 -45.43 -29.99 13.70
N VAL A 285 -46.54 -30.55 13.24
CA VAL A 285 -46.73 -31.93 12.77
C VAL A 285 -46.88 -32.01 11.24
N ALA A 286 -46.29 -33.08 10.69
CA ALA A 286 -46.65 -33.87 9.48
C ALA A 286 -46.79 -33.20 8.10
N ALA A 287 -46.16 -33.82 7.11
CA ALA A 287 -46.88 -34.57 6.07
C ALA A 287 -45.97 -35.61 5.39
N SER A 288 -46.53 -36.79 5.20
CA SER A 288 -45.97 -37.99 4.60
C SER A 288 -45.99 -37.98 3.06
N ASN A 289 -45.17 -38.86 2.48
CA ASN A 289 -45.39 -39.72 1.29
C ASN A 289 -44.04 -39.85 0.55
N GLY A 290 -43.49 -41.00 0.19
CA GLY A 290 -43.98 -42.37 0.14
C GLY A 290 -43.26 -43.06 -1.04
N ARG A 291 -42.46 -44.09 -0.73
CA ARG A 291 -42.03 -45.26 -1.54
C ARG A 291 -41.36 -45.07 -2.92
N GLY A 292 -40.26 -45.82 -3.11
CA GLY A 292 -39.77 -46.28 -4.41
C GLY A 292 -38.45 -47.05 -4.29
N SER A 293 -38.40 -48.28 -4.81
CA SER A 293 -37.39 -49.32 -4.57
C SER A 293 -36.40 -49.48 -5.74
N LEU A 294 -35.13 -49.77 -5.39
CA LEU A 294 -34.10 -50.62 -6.03
C LEU A 294 -34.14 -50.91 -7.55
N LEU A 295 -33.04 -50.65 -8.29
CA LEU A 295 -32.09 -51.63 -8.88
C LEU A 295 -31.22 -51.06 -10.03
N SER A 296 -30.14 -51.79 -10.29
CA SER A 296 -28.95 -51.54 -11.11
C SER A 296 -29.11 -51.29 -12.61
N SER A 297 -28.18 -50.53 -13.20
CA SER A 297 -27.52 -50.93 -14.46
C SER A 297 -26.17 -50.22 -14.65
N LEU A 298 -25.17 -51.01 -15.09
CA LEU A 298 -23.88 -50.54 -15.58
C LEU A 298 -24.06 -49.84 -16.92
N SER A 299 -23.46 -48.66 -17.10
CA SER A 299 -23.15 -48.13 -18.44
C SER A 299 -21.98 -47.13 -18.36
N THR A 300 -21.02 -47.35 -19.26
CA THR A 300 -19.76 -46.64 -19.51
C THR A 300 -19.86 -45.11 -19.54
N ALA A 301 -18.88 -44.44 -18.92
CA ALA A 301 -18.74 -42.99 -18.93
C ALA A 301 -18.44 -42.45 -20.35
N PRO A 302 -19.11 -41.37 -20.81
CA PRO A 302 -18.75 -40.72 -22.05
C PRO A 302 -17.49 -39.85 -21.86
N VAL A 303 -16.58 -39.93 -22.82
CA VAL A 303 -15.40 -39.07 -22.93
C VAL A 303 -15.86 -37.65 -23.26
N TYR A 304 -15.72 -36.74 -22.29
CA TYR A 304 -15.99 -35.32 -22.48
C TYR A 304 -14.78 -34.66 -23.18
N LYS A 305 -15.00 -34.13 -24.39
CA LYS A 305 -14.08 -33.16 -25.03
C LYS A 305 -14.60 -31.75 -24.71
N PRO A 306 -13.81 -30.89 -24.04
CA PRO A 306 -14.25 -29.52 -23.75
C PRO A 306 -14.38 -28.72 -25.06
N PRO A 307 -15.41 -27.86 -25.20
CA PRO A 307 -15.57 -27.00 -26.36
C PRO A 307 -14.48 -25.92 -26.39
N MET A 308 -13.88 -25.72 -27.56
CA MET A 308 -12.97 -24.60 -27.84
C MET A 308 -13.72 -23.28 -27.67
N TYR A 309 -13.37 -22.51 -26.64
CA TYR A 309 -13.83 -21.14 -26.48
C TYR A 309 -13.11 -20.27 -27.51
N ILE A 310 -13.85 -19.79 -28.51
CA ILE A 310 -13.44 -18.70 -29.38
C ILE A 310 -14.01 -17.43 -28.76
N PRO A 311 -13.17 -16.51 -28.24
CA PRO A 311 -13.66 -15.25 -27.69
C PRO A 311 -14.41 -14.48 -28.78
N PRO A 312 -15.60 -13.92 -28.51
CA PRO A 312 -16.28 -13.08 -29.48
C PRO A 312 -15.44 -11.84 -29.77
N ASP A 313 -15.41 -11.45 -31.05
CA ASP A 313 -14.69 -10.28 -31.55
C ASP A 313 -15.21 -9.02 -30.84
N ARG A 314 -14.36 -8.44 -29.98
CA ARG A 314 -14.76 -7.42 -29.01
C ARG A 314 -14.75 -6.05 -29.70
N GLN A 315 -15.90 -5.58 -30.17
CA GLN A 315 -16.05 -4.32 -30.93
C GLN A 315 -16.01 -3.02 -30.11
N GLU A 316 -15.70 -3.02 -28.80
CA GLU A 316 -15.58 -1.78 -28.03
C GLU A 316 -14.25 -1.68 -27.25
N GLN A 317 -13.47 -0.65 -27.59
CA GLN A 317 -12.32 -0.20 -26.79
C GLN A 317 -12.83 0.43 -25.50
N ARG A 318 -12.55 -0.20 -24.34
CA ARG A 318 -12.78 0.45 -23.04
C ARG A 318 -11.85 1.67 -22.92
N PRO A 319 -12.37 2.86 -22.53
CA PRO A 319 -11.52 3.99 -22.23
C PRO A 319 -10.65 3.66 -21.00
N ALA A 320 -9.36 3.98 -21.08
CA ALA A 320 -8.41 3.79 -19.99
C ALA A 320 -8.88 4.58 -18.76
N LYS A 321 -9.44 3.89 -17.76
CA LYS A 321 -9.80 4.53 -16.49
C LYS A 321 -8.51 4.96 -15.79
N ARG A 322 -8.32 6.28 -15.68
CA ARG A 322 -7.21 6.89 -14.94
C ARG A 322 -7.29 6.51 -13.47
N ARG A 323 -6.16 6.05 -12.91
CA ARG A 323 -5.96 5.77 -11.48
C ARG A 323 -6.37 7.00 -10.64
N LYS A 324 -7.36 6.85 -9.77
CA LYS A 324 -7.65 7.82 -8.69
C LYS A 324 -6.83 7.42 -7.46
N ILE A 325 -5.64 8.00 -7.29
CA ILE A 325 -4.86 7.87 -6.06
C ILE A 325 -5.57 8.66 -4.96
N ARG A 326 -5.92 7.99 -3.85
CA ARG A 326 -6.40 8.66 -2.64
C ARG A 326 -5.25 9.46 -2.04
N SER A 327 -5.21 10.75 -2.31
CA SER A 327 -4.52 11.69 -1.42
C SER A 327 -5.18 11.57 -0.03
N TRP A 328 -4.38 11.60 1.03
CA TRP A 328 -4.90 11.85 2.37
C TRP A 328 -5.70 13.15 2.27
N VAL A 329 -7.02 13.02 2.28
CA VAL A 329 -7.91 14.17 2.38
C VAL A 329 -7.79 14.56 3.84
N ASP A 330 -6.87 15.49 4.14
CA ASP A 330 -7.03 16.31 5.33
C ASP A 330 -8.51 16.72 5.33
N GLU A 331 -9.23 16.51 6.43
CA GLU A 331 -10.59 17.05 6.57
C GLU A 331 -10.49 18.57 6.60
N VAL A 332 -10.35 19.15 5.41
CA VAL A 332 -10.13 20.58 5.25
C VAL A 332 -11.49 21.23 5.45
N LYS A 333 -11.65 21.88 6.60
CA LYS A 333 -12.84 22.71 6.90
C LYS A 333 -13.17 23.60 5.69
N PRO A 334 -14.44 23.82 5.33
CA PRO A 334 -14.80 24.72 4.24
C PRO A 334 -14.12 26.10 4.36
N LEU A 335 -13.84 26.75 3.24
CA LEU A 335 -13.32 28.12 3.29
C LEU A 335 -14.36 29.00 4.00
N THR A 336 -13.91 29.84 4.93
CA THR A 336 -14.77 30.76 5.69
C THR A 336 -15.16 32.00 4.88
N TYR A 337 -14.64 32.12 3.67
CA TYR A 337 -14.83 33.26 2.76
C TYR A 337 -15.13 32.79 1.35
N GLY A 338 -15.88 33.61 0.61
CA GLY A 338 -16.35 33.31 -0.74
C GLY A 338 -17.60 32.44 -0.76
N GLU A 339 -18.17 32.28 -1.94
CA GLU A 339 -19.37 31.49 -2.17
C GLU A 339 -18.97 30.15 -2.80
N THR A 340 -19.19 29.05 -2.08
CA THR A 340 -18.90 27.71 -2.62
C THR A 340 -20.06 27.27 -3.50
N LEU A 341 -19.77 27.02 -4.77
CA LEU A 341 -20.77 26.59 -5.73
C LEU A 341 -21.17 25.14 -5.44
N SER A 342 -22.49 24.89 -5.44
CA SER A 342 -23.02 23.53 -5.40
C SER A 342 -22.58 22.75 -6.64
N SER A 343 -22.21 21.48 -6.45
CA SER A 343 -21.83 20.57 -7.55
C SER A 343 -22.94 20.35 -8.58
N LEU A 344 -24.19 20.62 -8.20
CA LEU A 344 -25.37 20.52 -9.07
C LEU A 344 -25.67 21.82 -9.84
N SER A 345 -24.94 22.91 -9.56
CA SER A 345 -25.17 24.20 -10.22
C SER A 345 -24.69 24.19 -11.68
N GLU A 346 -25.44 24.85 -12.57
CA GLU A 346 -25.01 25.08 -13.95
C GLU A 346 -23.67 25.85 -14.03
N GLU A 347 -23.41 26.79 -13.11
CA GLU A 347 -22.15 27.54 -13.06
C GLU A 347 -20.98 26.60 -12.77
N HIS A 348 -21.16 25.63 -11.86
CA HIS A 348 -20.16 24.62 -11.55
C HIS A 348 -19.84 23.76 -12.78
N GLN A 349 -20.86 23.26 -13.48
CA GLN A 349 -20.68 22.45 -14.68
C GLN A 349 -19.99 23.23 -15.81
N LYS A 350 -20.37 24.50 -16.02
CA LYS A 350 -19.70 25.39 -16.99
C LYS A 350 -18.23 25.60 -16.65
N LEU A 351 -17.88 25.79 -15.37
CA LEU A 351 -16.50 25.95 -14.93
C LEU A 351 -15.68 24.68 -15.10
N VAL A 352 -16.23 23.51 -14.79
CA VAL A 352 -15.58 22.22 -15.05
C VAL A 352 -15.28 22.07 -16.54
N MET A 353 -16.28 22.24 -17.41
CA MET A 353 -16.08 22.15 -18.86
C MET A 353 -15.08 23.18 -19.39
N SER A 354 -15.10 24.40 -18.85
CA SER A 354 -14.14 25.47 -19.20
C SER A 354 -12.71 25.09 -18.81
N LEU A 355 -12.52 24.58 -17.59
CA LEU A 355 -11.22 24.17 -17.08
C LEU A 355 -10.69 22.93 -17.82
N GLU A 356 -11.55 21.97 -18.14
CA GLU A 356 -11.22 20.80 -18.96
C GLU A 356 -10.84 21.21 -20.39
N LYS A 357 -11.58 22.15 -20.99
CA LYS A 357 -11.24 22.71 -22.32
C LYS A 357 -9.90 23.43 -22.30
N LEU A 358 -9.59 24.16 -21.24
CA LEU A 358 -8.33 24.89 -21.08
C LEU A 358 -7.15 23.94 -20.89
N THR A 359 -7.31 22.92 -20.04
CA THR A 359 -6.21 22.05 -19.59
C THR A 359 -6.07 20.77 -20.42
N GLY A 360 -7.12 20.34 -21.11
CA GLY A 360 -7.21 19.07 -21.82
C GLY A 360 -7.32 17.85 -20.90
N ILE A 361 -7.65 18.04 -19.63
CA ILE A 361 -7.66 16.98 -18.61
C ILE A 361 -8.98 17.01 -17.82
N GLU A 362 -9.58 15.84 -17.67
CA GLU A 362 -10.68 15.59 -16.74
C GLU A 362 -10.18 15.58 -15.28
N GLY A 363 -10.80 16.39 -14.43
CA GLY A 363 -10.49 16.51 -13.01
C GLY A 363 -9.42 17.56 -12.66
N PHE A 364 -8.81 17.42 -11.48
CA PHE A 364 -7.91 18.44 -10.93
C PHE A 364 -6.59 18.53 -11.71
N PRO A 365 -6.24 19.69 -12.32
CA PRO A 365 -5.09 19.79 -13.22
C PRO A 365 -3.76 20.03 -12.51
N GLY A 366 -3.74 20.17 -11.18
CA GLY A 366 -2.52 20.40 -10.41
C GLY A 366 -1.59 19.18 -10.36
N CYS A 367 -0.28 19.42 -10.38
CA CYS A 367 0.79 18.41 -10.33
C CYS A 367 0.94 17.84 -8.92
N GLU A 368 0.88 16.53 -8.71
CA GLU A 368 1.07 15.96 -7.38
C GLU A 368 2.54 15.76 -6.99
N THR A 369 2.83 15.88 -5.69
CA THR A 369 4.19 15.73 -5.15
C THR A 369 4.43 14.31 -4.66
N ILE A 370 5.61 13.77 -4.93
CA ILE A 370 6.03 12.42 -4.52
C ILE A 370 6.83 12.52 -3.21
N PRO A 371 6.56 11.66 -2.20
CA PRO A 371 7.36 11.60 -0.98
C PRO A 371 8.85 11.34 -1.28
N PHE A 372 9.72 12.12 -0.65
CA PHE A 372 11.15 11.93 -0.74
C PHE A 372 11.60 10.87 0.27
N THR A 373 11.95 9.68 -0.21
CA THR A 373 12.31 8.52 0.61
C THR A 373 13.77 8.11 0.40
N ALA A 374 14.24 7.14 1.19
CA ALA A 374 15.60 6.58 1.10
C ALA A 374 15.99 6.08 -0.31
N THR A 375 15.02 5.65 -1.13
CA THR A 375 15.27 5.17 -2.50
C THR A 375 15.83 6.26 -3.42
N HIS A 376 15.47 7.52 -3.15
CA HIS A 376 15.89 8.69 -3.92
C HIS A 376 17.25 9.24 -3.50
N VAL A 377 17.78 8.81 -2.34
CA VAL A 377 19.08 9.26 -1.79
C VAL A 377 20.14 8.15 -1.70
N ALA A 378 19.92 7.02 -2.36
CA ALA A 378 20.95 5.99 -2.48
C ALA A 378 22.23 6.53 -3.15
N GLU A 379 23.38 5.94 -2.87
CA GLU A 379 24.64 6.35 -3.50
C GLU A 379 24.52 6.29 -5.03
N GLY A 380 24.89 7.37 -5.72
CA GLY A 380 24.72 7.50 -7.17
C GLY A 380 23.27 7.66 -7.65
N ALA A 381 22.28 7.85 -6.76
CA ALA A 381 20.87 8.05 -7.16
C ALA A 381 20.67 9.27 -8.07
N TYR A 382 21.48 10.32 -7.90
CA TYR A 382 21.50 11.50 -8.76
C TYR A 382 21.89 11.19 -10.22
N LYS A 383 22.49 10.02 -10.50
CA LYS A 383 22.82 9.57 -11.87
C LYS A 383 21.63 8.89 -12.55
N ARG A 384 20.60 8.48 -11.81
CA ARG A 384 19.40 7.83 -12.34
C ARG A 384 18.38 8.90 -12.78
N LYS A 385 17.64 8.63 -13.86
CA LYS A 385 16.51 9.47 -14.27
C LYS A 385 15.48 9.53 -13.12
N GLY A 386 15.01 10.73 -12.80
CA GLY A 386 14.08 10.97 -11.70
C GLY A 386 14.72 11.02 -10.31
N GLY A 387 16.06 11.04 -10.20
CA GLY A 387 16.75 11.33 -8.94
C GLY A 387 16.79 12.82 -8.63
N LEU A 388 16.99 13.18 -7.35
CA LEU A 388 17.27 14.57 -6.97
C LEU A 388 18.68 14.96 -7.45
N THR A 389 18.75 15.96 -8.32
CA THR A 389 19.99 16.50 -8.91
C THR A 389 20.17 17.99 -8.57
N LYS A 390 21.29 18.61 -8.99
CA LYS A 390 21.49 20.07 -8.83
C LYS A 390 20.50 20.91 -9.67
N ALA A 391 19.84 20.32 -10.67
CA ALA A 391 18.80 20.95 -11.49
C ALA A 391 17.44 20.99 -10.77
N TYR A 392 17.45 21.09 -9.44
CA TYR A 392 16.26 21.22 -8.61
C TYR A 392 16.37 22.50 -7.77
N LEU A 393 15.25 23.21 -7.67
CA LEU A 393 15.08 24.27 -6.69
C LEU A 393 14.36 23.72 -5.46
N VAL A 394 14.65 24.31 -4.31
CA VAL A 394 14.04 23.98 -3.04
C VAL A 394 13.21 25.14 -2.53
N THR A 395 12.04 24.85 -2.00
CA THR A 395 11.19 25.78 -1.25
C THR A 395 10.68 25.10 0.02
N TRP A 396 10.22 25.85 1.01
CA TRP A 396 9.71 25.27 2.26
C TRP A 396 8.37 24.56 2.03
N ARG A 397 8.01 23.57 2.85
CA ARG A 397 6.67 22.98 2.85
C ARG A 397 5.85 23.68 3.93
N ALA A 398 4.83 24.44 3.51
CA ALA A 398 3.92 25.11 4.44
C ALA A 398 2.71 24.22 4.67
N ARG A 399 2.22 24.16 5.92
CA ARG A 399 0.98 23.48 6.25
C ARG A 399 -0.19 24.39 5.91
N GLY A 400 -1.04 23.96 4.99
CA GLY A 400 -2.19 24.73 4.55
C GLY A 400 -2.96 24.03 3.44
N ARG A 401 -3.96 24.73 2.89
CA ARG A 401 -4.86 24.16 1.87
C ARG A 401 -4.29 24.41 0.48
N ARG A 402 -3.83 23.34 -0.18
CA ARG A 402 -3.45 23.43 -1.60
C ARG A 402 -4.69 23.64 -2.47
N CYS A 403 -4.64 24.63 -3.34
CA CYS A 403 -5.71 24.93 -4.29
C CYS A 403 -5.17 25.74 -5.48
N LEU A 404 -5.86 25.65 -6.61
CA LEU A 404 -5.57 26.51 -7.76
C LEU A 404 -6.38 27.79 -7.66
N LEU A 405 -5.86 28.87 -8.22
CA LEU A 405 -6.66 30.05 -8.53
C LEU A 405 -6.96 30.04 -10.02
N TYR A 406 -8.25 29.99 -10.36
CA TYR A 406 -8.75 30.06 -11.72
C TYR A 406 -9.44 31.41 -11.94
N VAL A 407 -8.85 32.24 -12.80
CA VAL A 407 -9.38 33.56 -13.15
C VAL A 407 -10.10 33.45 -14.50
N THR A 408 -11.40 33.75 -14.51
CA THR A 408 -12.26 33.70 -15.69
C THR A 408 -12.90 35.07 -15.96
N ALA A 409 -13.70 35.17 -17.02
CA ALA A 409 -14.49 36.38 -17.29
C ALA A 409 -15.58 36.63 -16.23
N ASP A 410 -16.10 35.57 -15.60
CA ASP A 410 -17.22 35.62 -14.65
C ASP A 410 -16.78 35.85 -13.20
N GLY A 411 -15.48 35.67 -12.91
CA GLY A 411 -14.90 35.89 -11.60
C GLY A 411 -13.59 35.14 -11.36
N THR A 412 -13.13 35.19 -10.10
CA THR A 412 -12.01 34.37 -9.64
C THR A 412 -12.52 33.24 -8.77
N TYR A 413 -12.01 32.04 -8.99
CA TYR A 413 -12.42 30.83 -8.28
C TYR A 413 -11.21 30.16 -7.63
N VAL A 414 -11.37 29.80 -6.35
CA VAL A 414 -10.48 28.86 -5.68
C VAL A 414 -10.94 27.46 -6.05
N VAL A 415 -10.06 26.69 -6.68
CA VAL A 415 -10.34 25.31 -7.11
C VAL A 415 -9.61 24.34 -6.19
N SER A 416 -10.37 23.52 -5.48
CA SER A 416 -9.84 22.49 -4.59
C SER A 416 -9.48 21.21 -5.35
N ARG A 417 -8.79 20.27 -4.68
CA ARG A 417 -8.40 18.98 -5.28
C ARG A 417 -9.59 18.08 -5.63
N ASP A 418 -10.67 18.19 -4.87
CA ASP A 418 -11.95 17.53 -5.09
C ASP A 418 -12.84 18.28 -6.11
N MET A 419 -12.28 19.23 -6.86
CA MET A 419 -12.96 19.99 -7.91
C MET A 419 -14.15 20.81 -7.40
N THR A 420 -14.09 21.29 -6.16
CA THR A 420 -15.02 22.31 -5.67
C THR A 420 -14.53 23.70 -6.09
N PHE A 421 -15.48 24.58 -6.40
CA PHE A 421 -15.21 25.94 -6.85
C PHE A 421 -15.78 26.92 -5.83
N THR A 422 -14.91 27.72 -5.23
CA THR A 422 -15.31 28.82 -4.34
C THR A 422 -15.06 30.15 -5.03
N LYS A 423 -16.13 30.88 -5.34
CA LYS A 423 -16.04 32.20 -5.98
C LYS A 423 -15.54 33.21 -4.95
N VAL A 424 -14.48 33.93 -5.32
CA VAL A 424 -13.84 34.94 -4.47
C VAL A 424 -13.71 36.26 -5.20
N LYS A 425 -13.95 37.36 -4.49
CA LYS A 425 -13.83 38.71 -5.03
C LYS A 425 -12.36 39.13 -5.00
N MET A 426 -11.66 38.96 -6.11
CA MET A 426 -10.26 39.34 -6.27
C MET A 426 -9.99 39.97 -7.63
N LYS A 427 -9.05 40.92 -7.69
CA LYS A 427 -8.69 41.64 -8.94
C LYS A 427 -7.32 41.20 -9.47
N PHE A 428 -7.28 40.63 -10.67
CA PHE A 428 -6.04 40.29 -11.38
C PHE A 428 -5.86 41.19 -12.61
N PRO A 429 -5.14 42.32 -12.49
CA PRO A 429 -4.97 43.27 -13.59
C PRO A 429 -3.97 42.75 -14.64
N ARG A 430 -4.15 43.15 -15.91
CA ARG A 430 -3.14 42.92 -16.95
C ARG A 430 -1.97 43.87 -16.77
N ARG A 431 -0.74 43.39 -16.99
CA ARG A 431 0.48 44.21 -16.86
C ARG A 431 0.48 45.46 -17.75
N ARG A 432 0.00 45.33 -18.98
CA ARG A 432 0.00 46.42 -19.98
C ARG A 432 -1.32 47.21 -20.00
N ALA A 433 -2.35 46.72 -19.32
CA ALA A 433 -3.67 47.35 -19.25
C ALA A 433 -4.27 47.13 -17.84
N PRO A 434 -3.88 47.93 -16.83
CA PRO A 434 -4.29 47.69 -15.44
C PRO A 434 -5.79 47.80 -15.17
N ASN A 435 -6.53 48.42 -16.09
CA ASN A 435 -7.99 48.54 -16.04
C ASN A 435 -8.70 47.29 -16.57
N GLU A 436 -7.98 46.41 -17.27
CA GLU A 436 -8.50 45.14 -17.77
C GLU A 436 -8.13 44.00 -16.84
N PHE A 437 -9.02 43.01 -16.76
CA PHE A 437 -8.82 41.81 -15.96
C PHE A 437 -8.26 40.68 -16.81
N GLN A 438 -7.40 39.88 -16.20
CA GLN A 438 -6.96 38.63 -16.81
C GLN A 438 -8.13 37.64 -16.88
N VAL A 439 -8.14 36.83 -17.93
CA VAL A 439 -9.11 35.73 -18.11
C VAL A 439 -8.34 34.45 -18.42
N ASN A 440 -8.95 33.28 -18.30
CA ASN A 440 -8.33 31.97 -18.61
C ASN A 440 -6.92 31.79 -18.04
N THR A 441 -6.73 32.25 -16.80
CA THR A 441 -5.44 32.22 -16.10
C THR A 441 -5.52 31.27 -14.93
N LEU A 442 -4.56 30.34 -14.82
CA LEU A 442 -4.56 29.26 -13.84
C LEU A 442 -3.24 29.23 -13.09
N ILE A 443 -3.31 29.42 -11.77
CA ILE A 443 -2.16 29.57 -10.88
C ILE A 443 -2.19 28.43 -9.84
N ASP A 444 -1.03 27.83 -9.55
CA ASP A 444 -0.89 26.80 -8.52
C ASP A 444 -0.26 27.37 -7.25
N GLY A 445 -0.81 26.96 -6.11
CA GLY A 445 -0.50 27.57 -4.83
C GLY A 445 -1.17 26.88 -3.65
N LEU A 446 -0.99 27.50 -2.49
CA LEU A 446 -1.49 26.99 -1.22
C LEU A 446 -1.88 28.16 -0.32
N ILE A 447 -3.06 28.05 0.30
CA ILE A 447 -3.56 29.01 1.29
C ILE A 447 -3.01 28.62 2.66
N VAL A 448 -2.34 29.58 3.31
CA VAL A 448 -1.91 29.50 4.71
C VAL A 448 -2.65 30.54 5.55
N GLU A 449 -2.76 30.27 6.84
CA GLU A 449 -3.11 31.28 7.84
C GLU A 449 -1.81 31.72 8.53
N ASP A 450 -1.40 32.96 8.27
CA ASP A 450 -0.26 33.56 8.96
C ASP A 450 -0.73 34.12 10.31
N GLN A 451 0.05 33.83 11.36
CA GLN A 451 -0.09 34.48 12.66
C GLN A 451 0.78 35.72 12.70
N ASP A 452 0.14 36.89 12.53
CA ASP A 452 0.80 38.18 12.70
C ASP A 452 0.37 38.77 14.05
N HIS A 453 1.21 38.59 15.07
CA HIS A 453 0.89 38.92 16.45
C HIS A 453 -0.41 38.21 16.91
N ASP A 454 -1.47 38.97 17.21
CA ASP A 454 -2.78 38.45 17.63
C ASP A 454 -3.79 38.29 16.48
N THR A 455 -3.42 38.64 15.23
CA THR A 455 -4.33 38.57 14.08
C THR A 455 -3.94 37.44 13.13
N ARG A 456 -4.92 36.61 12.76
CA ARG A 456 -4.75 35.60 11.71
C ARG A 456 -5.06 36.21 10.36
N VAL A 457 -4.09 36.17 9.44
CA VAL A 457 -4.24 36.73 8.09
C VAL A 457 -4.09 35.60 7.06
N ALA A 458 -5.11 35.39 6.24
CA ALA A 458 -5.06 34.41 5.17
C ALA A 458 -4.17 34.91 4.01
N ARG A 459 -3.30 34.02 3.51
CA ARG A 459 -2.37 34.31 2.42
C ARG A 459 -2.31 33.16 1.43
N TYR A 460 -2.43 33.48 0.14
CA TYR A 460 -2.20 32.54 -0.94
C TYR A 460 -0.75 32.60 -1.40
N LEU A 461 -0.02 31.51 -1.15
CA LEU A 461 1.36 31.32 -1.58
C LEU A 461 1.39 30.64 -2.95
N ALA A 462 1.50 31.44 -4.01
CA ALA A 462 1.65 30.97 -5.38
C ALA A 462 3.07 30.44 -5.61
N PHE A 463 3.21 29.23 -6.14
CA PHE A 463 4.51 28.63 -6.41
C PHE A 463 4.70 28.19 -7.86
N ASP A 464 3.64 28.13 -8.67
CA ASP A 464 3.76 27.90 -10.13
C ASP A 464 2.59 28.56 -10.88
N ILE A 465 2.73 28.69 -12.21
CA ILE A 465 1.68 29.17 -13.11
C ILE A 465 1.51 28.18 -14.27
N ILE A 466 0.26 27.79 -14.53
CA ILE A 466 -0.07 26.74 -15.48
C ILE A 466 -0.51 27.35 -16.82
N PHE A 467 -1.45 28.30 -16.77
CA PHE A 467 -1.96 29.02 -17.93
C PHE A 467 -1.99 30.53 -17.66
N LEU A 468 -1.71 31.31 -18.69
CA LEU A 468 -1.83 32.77 -18.68
C LEU A 468 -2.63 33.20 -19.91
N GLU A 469 -3.83 33.72 -19.69
CA GLU A 469 -4.70 34.20 -20.79
C GLU A 469 -4.94 33.16 -21.89
N GLY A 470 -5.16 31.90 -21.49
CA GLY A 470 -5.30 30.77 -22.40
C GLY A 470 -3.99 30.21 -22.95
N THR A 471 -2.86 30.90 -22.76
CA THR A 471 -1.55 30.43 -23.23
C THR A 471 -1.00 29.37 -22.27
N PRO A 472 -0.59 28.18 -22.76
CA PRO A 472 -0.03 27.12 -21.92
C PRO A 472 1.40 27.46 -21.49
N ILE A 473 1.55 27.94 -20.25
CA ILE A 473 2.86 28.26 -19.65
C ILE A 473 3.50 27.00 -19.04
N TRP A 474 2.70 26.02 -18.65
CA TRP A 474 3.11 24.75 -18.04
C TRP A 474 4.17 23.98 -18.85
N GLN A 475 4.20 24.15 -20.18
CA GLN A 475 5.18 23.50 -21.07
C GLN A 475 6.60 24.08 -20.97
N LYS A 476 6.73 25.28 -20.41
CA LYS A 476 8.03 25.97 -20.26
C LYS A 476 8.78 25.45 -19.02
N LYS A 477 10.09 25.66 -19.00
CA LYS A 477 10.96 25.40 -17.83
C LYS A 477 10.51 26.19 -16.62
N LEU A 478 10.80 25.70 -15.41
CA LEU A 478 10.37 26.31 -14.15
C LEU A 478 10.73 27.79 -14.04
N GLU A 479 11.95 28.17 -14.42
CA GLU A 479 12.41 29.57 -14.37
C GLU A 479 11.49 30.50 -15.18
N LYS A 480 11.06 30.07 -16.37
CA LYS A 480 10.15 30.86 -17.20
C LYS A 480 8.75 30.93 -16.60
N ARG A 481 8.26 29.84 -16.00
CA ARG A 481 6.96 29.85 -15.30
C ARG A 481 6.99 30.80 -14.11
N LEU A 482 8.04 30.73 -13.27
CA LEU A 482 8.26 31.64 -12.14
C LEU A 482 8.41 33.10 -12.59
N GLN A 483 9.12 33.36 -13.70
CA GLN A 483 9.24 34.70 -14.28
C GLN A 483 7.87 35.24 -14.74
N CYS A 484 7.05 34.41 -15.38
CA CYS A 484 5.69 34.76 -15.77
C CYS A 484 4.82 35.04 -14.54
N LEU A 485 4.86 34.18 -13.52
CA LEU A 485 4.12 34.37 -12.26
C LEU A 485 4.50 35.72 -11.62
N GLN A 486 5.79 36.02 -11.52
CA GLN A 486 6.27 37.28 -10.95
C GLN A 486 5.81 38.49 -11.78
N ASN A 487 6.08 38.49 -13.08
CA ASN A 487 5.93 39.69 -13.92
C ASN A 487 4.49 39.95 -14.35
N GLU A 488 3.68 38.91 -14.51
CA GLU A 488 2.32 39.04 -15.05
C GLU A 488 1.26 38.91 -13.95
N ILE A 489 1.56 38.32 -12.77
CA ILE A 489 0.61 38.23 -11.66
C ILE A 489 0.99 39.12 -10.49
N ILE A 490 2.19 38.94 -9.93
CA ILE A 490 2.58 39.58 -8.66
C ILE A 490 2.87 41.07 -8.84
N VAL A 491 3.74 41.43 -9.79
CA VAL A 491 4.15 42.82 -10.02
C VAL A 491 2.97 43.70 -10.45
N PRO A 492 2.06 43.28 -11.36
CA PRO A 492 0.91 44.10 -11.74
C PRO A 492 -0.01 44.39 -10.56
N ARG A 493 -0.28 43.40 -9.71
CA ARG A 493 -1.07 43.59 -8.49
C ARG A 493 -0.40 44.51 -7.47
N LYS A 494 0.94 44.43 -7.34
CA LYS A 494 1.70 45.30 -6.44
C LYS A 494 1.75 46.76 -6.92
N ASN A 495 1.79 46.98 -8.23
CA ASN A 495 1.90 48.30 -8.84
C ASN A 495 0.54 48.97 -9.08
N ASP A 496 -0.55 48.21 -9.05
CA ASP A 496 -1.90 48.74 -9.18
C ASP A 496 -2.30 49.52 -7.92
N LYS A 497 -2.42 50.84 -8.05
CA LYS A 497 -2.87 51.75 -7.00
C LYS A 497 -4.37 52.05 -7.08
N SER A 498 -5.06 51.56 -8.11
CA SER A 498 -6.48 51.86 -8.37
C SER A 498 -7.44 51.04 -7.50
N PHE A 499 -6.96 49.98 -6.87
CA PHE A 499 -7.78 49.04 -6.12
C PHE A 499 -7.21 48.79 -4.73
N ASP A 500 -8.09 48.77 -3.73
CA ASP A 500 -7.72 48.45 -2.36
C ASP A 500 -7.69 46.92 -2.16
N TYR A 501 -6.50 46.36 -2.33
CA TYR A 501 -6.22 44.93 -2.13
C TYR A 501 -6.34 44.46 -0.67
N THR A 502 -6.54 45.36 0.30
CA THR A 502 -6.79 44.96 1.69
C THR A 502 -8.19 44.40 1.90
N THR A 503 -9.12 44.68 0.98
CA THR A 503 -10.51 44.20 1.02
C THR A 503 -10.67 42.75 0.50
N GLU A 504 -9.63 42.19 -0.10
CA GLU A 504 -9.66 40.82 -0.61
C GLU A 504 -9.62 39.79 0.52
N PRO A 505 -10.20 38.59 0.32
CA PRO A 505 -10.29 37.57 1.37
C PRO A 505 -8.92 37.03 1.82
N PHE A 506 -7.91 37.10 0.96
CA PHE A 506 -6.53 36.72 1.28
C PHE A 506 -5.53 37.45 0.38
N ARG A 507 -4.32 37.66 0.89
CA ARG A 507 -3.25 38.31 0.12
C ARG A 507 -2.53 37.30 -0.77
N VAL A 508 -2.25 37.67 -2.02
CA VAL A 508 -1.45 36.84 -2.94
C VAL A 508 0.04 37.17 -2.79
N ARG A 509 0.87 36.15 -2.58
CA ARG A 509 2.34 36.25 -2.61
C ARG A 509 2.94 35.12 -3.41
N MET A 510 4.03 35.40 -4.12
CA MET A 510 4.83 34.34 -4.73
C MET A 510 5.80 33.76 -3.72
N LYS A 511 6.00 32.45 -3.82
CA LYS A 511 6.89 31.69 -2.96
C LYS A 511 8.32 31.73 -3.50
N ASP A 512 9.26 31.99 -2.61
CA ASP A 512 10.67 31.99 -2.97
C ASP A 512 11.17 30.57 -3.23
N HIS A 513 11.97 30.43 -4.27
CA HIS A 513 12.65 29.21 -4.67
C HIS A 513 14.16 29.42 -4.57
N PHE A 514 14.84 28.52 -3.88
CA PHE A 514 16.27 28.61 -3.62
C PHE A 514 17.03 27.48 -4.30
N ARG A 515 18.34 27.67 -4.50
CA ARG A 515 19.21 26.59 -4.96
C ARG A 515 19.23 25.45 -3.94
N LEU A 516 19.41 24.22 -4.42
CA LEU A 516 19.44 23.01 -3.58
C LEU A 516 20.41 23.12 -2.37
N ALA A 517 21.52 23.83 -2.52
CA ALA A 517 22.48 24.06 -1.41
C ALA A 517 21.88 24.82 -0.20
N LYS A 518 20.71 25.46 -0.35
CA LYS A 518 20.01 26.16 0.73
C LYS A 518 19.05 25.26 1.51
N THR A 519 18.98 23.95 1.25
CA THR A 519 18.09 23.03 1.97
C THR A 519 18.29 23.09 3.49
N GLU A 520 19.53 23.06 3.99
CA GLU A 520 19.80 23.15 5.43
C GLU A 520 19.28 24.46 6.03
N TYR A 521 19.49 25.57 5.33
CA TYR A 521 18.98 26.88 5.73
C TYR A 521 17.44 26.91 5.78
N MET A 522 16.77 26.24 4.83
CA MET A 522 15.31 26.12 4.77
C MET A 522 14.75 25.35 5.97
N LEU A 523 15.40 24.23 6.33
CA LEU A 523 14.95 23.35 7.41
C LEU A 523 15.18 23.97 8.81
N THR A 524 16.29 24.71 8.99
CA THR A 524 16.72 25.15 10.33
C THR A 524 16.37 26.61 10.66
N LYS A 525 16.70 27.55 9.77
CA LYS A 525 16.62 29.00 10.05
C LYS A 525 15.36 29.63 9.46
N PHE A 526 15.02 29.26 8.23
CA PHE A 526 13.90 29.85 7.52
C PHE A 526 12.55 29.44 8.14
N SER A 527 12.41 28.16 8.52
CA SER A 527 11.24 27.62 9.24
C SER A 527 10.89 28.45 10.48
N LYS A 528 11.90 28.96 11.20
CA LYS A 528 11.72 29.83 12.39
C LYS A 528 11.41 31.29 12.06
N SER A 529 11.66 31.73 10.83
CA SER A 529 11.48 33.12 10.40
C SER A 529 10.10 33.42 9.80
N VAL A 530 9.32 32.38 9.50
CA VAL A 530 8.01 32.51 8.88
C VAL A 530 6.88 32.45 9.91
N THR A 531 5.79 33.13 9.60
CA THR A 531 4.61 33.33 10.46
C THR A 531 3.55 32.24 10.32
N HIS A 532 3.82 31.19 9.56
CA HIS A 532 2.94 30.04 9.33
C HIS A 532 3.69 28.73 9.59
N GLU A 533 2.96 27.66 9.87
CA GLU A 533 3.55 26.34 10.17
C GLU A 533 4.29 25.77 8.95
N VAL A 534 5.54 25.34 9.17
CA VAL A 534 6.41 24.71 8.17
C VAL A 534 6.87 23.37 8.68
N ASP A 535 6.61 22.32 7.91
CA ASP A 535 6.86 20.94 8.30
C ASP A 535 7.86 20.23 7.38
N GLY A 536 8.58 20.97 6.52
CA GLY A 536 9.63 20.39 5.68
C GLY A 536 9.98 21.22 4.45
N VAL A 537 10.32 20.54 3.34
CA VAL A 537 10.73 21.17 2.08
C VAL A 537 10.15 20.46 0.86
N ILE A 538 10.01 21.21 -0.23
CA ILE A 538 9.58 20.75 -1.55
C ILE A 538 10.73 20.98 -2.54
N TYR A 539 11.01 19.99 -3.39
CA TYR A 539 12.00 20.08 -4.46
C TYR A 539 11.32 20.04 -5.81
N THR A 540 11.53 21.08 -6.62
CA THR A 540 10.92 21.22 -7.94
C THR A 540 12.01 21.20 -9.03
N PRO A 541 11.88 20.36 -10.07
CA PRO A 541 12.87 20.31 -11.16
C PRO A 541 12.86 21.60 -11.98
N THR A 542 14.03 22.07 -12.41
CA THR A 542 14.16 23.30 -13.19
C THR A 542 13.84 23.09 -14.67
N GLU A 543 14.25 21.95 -15.21
CA GLU A 543 14.21 21.67 -16.64
C GLU A 543 12.88 21.08 -17.12
N ALA A 544 12.22 20.29 -16.27
CA ALA A 544 10.95 19.67 -16.64
C ALA A 544 9.78 20.65 -16.79
N PRO A 545 8.86 20.36 -17.74
CA PRO A 545 7.56 21.00 -17.78
C PRO A 545 6.74 20.62 -16.54
N TYR A 546 5.75 21.43 -16.23
CA TYR A 546 4.80 21.13 -15.15
C TYR A 546 3.93 19.94 -15.55
N ASN A 547 3.75 18.98 -14.62
CA ASN A 547 3.00 17.75 -14.88
C ASN A 547 1.50 17.95 -14.61
N LEU A 548 0.72 18.23 -15.65
CA LEU A 548 -0.72 18.46 -15.53
C LEU A 548 -1.46 17.20 -15.05
N GLY A 549 -2.15 17.31 -13.90
CA GLY A 549 -2.99 16.25 -13.31
C GLY A 549 -2.28 14.92 -13.03
N GLY A 550 -0.95 14.88 -13.15
CA GLY A 550 -0.18 13.63 -13.13
C GLY A 550 0.46 13.33 -11.77
N PHE A 551 0.55 12.03 -11.47
CA PHE A 551 1.26 11.48 -10.30
C PHE A 551 2.67 10.96 -10.65
N GLU A 552 2.91 10.63 -11.92
CA GLU A 552 4.15 10.02 -12.40
C GLU A 552 4.81 10.98 -13.40
N CYS A 553 6.09 11.30 -13.17
CA CYS A 553 6.89 12.13 -14.07
C CYS A 553 8.33 11.63 -14.09
N LYS A 554 9.01 11.79 -15.23
CA LYS A 554 10.45 11.47 -15.38
C LYS A 554 11.32 12.30 -14.44
N GLU A 555 10.88 13.52 -14.10
CA GLU A 555 11.48 14.41 -13.11
C GLU A 555 10.39 14.81 -12.12
N PRO A 556 10.23 14.07 -11.02
CA PRO A 556 9.14 14.31 -10.09
C PRO A 556 9.39 15.54 -9.20
N ILE A 557 8.31 16.15 -8.72
CA ILE A 557 8.38 17.12 -7.60
C ILE A 557 8.42 16.32 -6.31
N PHE A 558 9.46 16.50 -5.50
CA PHE A 558 9.61 15.77 -4.26
C PHE A 558 9.13 16.56 -3.05
N LYS A 559 8.59 15.88 -2.04
CA LYS A 559 8.29 16.45 -0.73
C LYS A 559 9.04 15.73 0.39
N PHE A 560 9.72 16.47 1.24
CA PHE A 560 10.35 15.97 2.47
C PHE A 560 9.65 16.60 3.69
N VAL A 561 9.48 15.82 4.75
CA VAL A 561 8.87 16.26 6.02
C VAL A 561 9.91 16.18 7.11
N ALA A 562 10.20 17.32 7.72
CA ALA A 562 11.13 17.44 8.84
C ALA A 562 10.41 17.06 10.14
N SER A 563 11.02 16.21 10.94
CA SER A 563 10.46 15.82 12.23
C SER A 563 10.87 16.82 13.30
N GLU A 564 9.99 17.76 13.64
CA GLU A 564 10.02 18.42 14.94
C GLU A 564 8.70 18.09 15.65
N GLY A 565 8.65 16.95 16.36
CA GLY A 565 7.46 16.56 17.12
C GLY A 565 7.27 15.06 17.41
N GLY A 566 8.31 14.23 17.35
CA GLY A 566 8.20 12.80 17.64
C GLY A 566 7.59 11.94 16.51
N GLY A 567 7.35 12.51 15.33
CA GLY A 567 7.06 11.77 14.10
C GLY A 567 8.33 11.26 13.40
N ILE A 568 8.21 10.32 12.48
CA ILE A 568 9.37 9.80 11.73
C ILE A 568 9.67 10.75 10.53
N PRO A 569 10.92 11.23 10.33
CA PRO A 569 11.25 12.14 9.22
C PRO A 569 11.21 11.46 7.84
N GLY A 570 10.67 12.17 6.84
CA GLY A 570 10.19 11.56 5.59
C GLY A 570 8.77 11.03 5.77
N LEU A 571 7.90 11.13 4.75
CA LEU A 571 6.49 10.72 4.90
C LEU A 571 6.33 9.23 5.32
N ASP A 572 7.40 8.43 5.15
CA ASP A 572 7.54 7.02 5.54
C ASP A 572 8.60 6.78 6.63
N GLY A 573 9.24 7.83 7.15
CA GLY A 573 10.30 7.69 8.14
C GLY A 573 11.66 7.23 7.63
N SER A 574 11.82 7.06 6.32
CA SER A 574 12.97 6.35 5.73
C SER A 574 14.26 7.17 5.66
N ILE A 575 14.17 8.50 5.84
CA ILE A 575 15.30 9.41 5.63
C ILE A 575 15.33 10.50 6.71
N SER A 576 16.44 10.56 7.46
CA SER A 576 16.68 11.66 8.41
C SER A 576 17.12 12.93 7.69
N GLU A 577 16.89 14.08 8.31
CA GLU A 577 17.40 15.37 7.83
C GLU A 577 18.93 15.31 7.60
N GLN A 578 19.68 14.71 8.53
CA GLN A 578 21.12 14.55 8.38
C GLN A 578 21.50 13.75 7.12
N ARG A 579 20.79 12.65 6.83
CA ARG A 579 21.03 11.81 5.65
C ARG A 579 20.68 12.55 4.35
N LEU A 580 19.59 13.32 4.36
CA LEU A 580 19.20 14.19 3.27
C LEU A 580 20.29 15.22 2.94
N LEU A 581 20.81 15.90 3.97
CA LEU A 581 21.86 16.90 3.80
C LEU A 581 23.18 16.28 3.32
N GLN A 582 23.56 15.12 3.87
CA GLN A 582 24.73 14.35 3.41
C GLN A 582 24.59 13.98 1.92
N TYR A 583 23.43 13.51 1.49
CA TYR A 583 23.17 13.20 0.09
C TYR A 583 23.27 14.45 -0.80
N ILE A 584 22.66 15.57 -0.43
CA ILE A 584 22.72 16.82 -1.20
C ILE A 584 24.18 17.31 -1.37
N ASN A 585 24.99 17.11 -0.33
CA ASN A 585 26.42 17.45 -0.33
C ASN A 585 27.26 16.48 -1.17
N SER A 586 26.84 15.21 -1.33
CA SER A 586 27.54 14.22 -2.16
C SER A 586 27.25 14.35 -3.65
N ILE A 587 26.20 15.09 -4.06
CA ILE A 587 25.92 15.36 -5.47
C ILE A 587 27.10 16.17 -6.06
N PRO A 588 27.79 15.66 -7.10
CA PRO A 588 28.93 16.31 -7.71
C PRO A 588 28.59 17.71 -8.22
N LYS A 589 29.62 18.57 -8.27
CA LYS A 589 29.50 19.97 -8.66
C LYS A 589 29.16 20.14 -10.12
#